data_AF-A0A538RRY9-F1
#
_entry.id   AF-A0A538RRY9-F1
#
_cell.length_a   1.000
_cell.length_b   1.000
_cell.length_c   1.000
_cell.angle_alpha   90.00
_cell.angle_beta   90.00
_cell.angle_gamma   90.00
#
_symmetry.space_group_name_H-M   'P 1'
#
loop_
_entity.id
_entity.type
_entity.pdbx_description
1 polymer ?
#
loop_
_entity_poly.entity_id
_entity_poly.type
_entity_poly.pdbx_seq_one_letter_code
_entity_poly.pdbx_strand_id
1 'polypeptide(L)'
;MNGRIFRNYLDQRWLYEVVTERANIELMFNDPYWARLDFRTDYPFGVLVFNVTTLVRGFHPSEFASPADDPYHFAKQKALPMGTLDDYLAVLERLCGEAKSHGAVCLKTTLAYQRTLRFENVPKEKAARVFGRRRSELTEGQVKDFEDFIMWRLVELSARHALPFQIHTGQARIQ
;
A
#
# COMPACT_ATOMS: atom_id res chain seq x y z
N MET A 1 0.07 -15.73 -31.87
CA MET A 1 -0.16 -16.11 -30.45
C MET A 1 -1.13 -15.15 -29.74
N ASN A 2 -0.98 -13.83 -29.92
CA ASN A 2 -1.76 -12.83 -29.15
C ASN A 2 -3.26 -12.74 -29.49
N GLY A 3 -3.69 -12.98 -30.74
CA GLY A 3 -5.10 -12.82 -31.12
C GLY A 3 -6.09 -13.80 -30.47
N ARG A 4 -5.62 -14.98 -30.02
CA ARG A 4 -6.44 -15.92 -29.25
C ARG A 4 -6.64 -15.41 -27.82
N ILE A 5 -5.61 -14.83 -27.21
CA ILE A 5 -5.67 -14.26 -25.86
C ILE A 5 -6.73 -13.17 -25.81
N PHE A 6 -6.69 -12.18 -26.71
CA PHE A 6 -7.68 -11.09 -26.73
C PHE A 6 -9.11 -11.57 -26.98
N ARG A 7 -9.31 -12.53 -27.89
CA ARG A 7 -10.65 -13.10 -28.11
C ARG A 7 -11.20 -13.81 -26.88
N ASN A 8 -10.35 -14.50 -26.14
CA ASN A 8 -10.76 -15.14 -24.90
C ASN A 8 -11.17 -14.12 -23.82
N TYR A 9 -10.53 -12.94 -23.75
CA TYR A 9 -10.93 -11.86 -22.84
C TYR A 9 -12.30 -11.22 -23.18
N LEU A 10 -12.86 -11.47 -24.37
CA LEU A 10 -14.22 -11.02 -24.71
C LEU A 10 -15.30 -11.83 -23.97
N ASP A 11 -14.95 -13.01 -23.47
CA ASP A 11 -15.85 -13.86 -22.69
C ASP A 11 -15.35 -13.96 -21.25
N GLN A 12 -16.04 -13.29 -20.33
CA GLN A 12 -15.67 -13.32 -18.91
C GLN A 12 -15.64 -14.74 -18.33
N ARG A 13 -16.39 -15.70 -18.90
CA ARG A 13 -16.38 -17.10 -18.47
C ARG A 13 -15.01 -17.76 -18.65
N TRP A 14 -14.23 -17.31 -19.62
CA TRP A 14 -12.89 -17.84 -19.87
C TRP A 14 -11.98 -17.71 -18.65
N LEU A 15 -12.05 -16.57 -17.95
CA LEU A 15 -11.23 -16.34 -16.76
C LEU A 15 -11.61 -17.29 -15.62
N TYR A 16 -12.90 -17.52 -15.42
CA TYR A 16 -13.36 -18.51 -14.44
C TYR A 16 -12.89 -19.92 -14.82
N GLU A 17 -13.13 -20.37 -16.06
CA GLU A 17 -12.72 -21.71 -16.52
C GLU A 17 -11.22 -21.94 -16.30
N VAL A 18 -10.38 -20.97 -16.68
CA VAL A 18 -8.93 -21.11 -16.52
C VAL A 18 -8.51 -21.10 -15.05
N VAL A 19 -9.01 -20.15 -14.26
CA VAL A 19 -8.53 -19.94 -12.88
C VAL A 19 -9.13 -20.98 -11.94
N THR A 20 -10.44 -21.17 -11.95
CA THR A 20 -11.13 -22.02 -10.96
C THR A 20 -11.20 -23.48 -11.39
N GLU A 21 -11.43 -23.78 -12.66
CA GLU A 21 -11.59 -25.19 -13.09
C GLU A 21 -10.26 -25.82 -13.50
N ARG A 22 -9.50 -25.17 -14.39
CA ARG A 22 -8.26 -25.75 -14.93
C ARG A 22 -7.08 -25.62 -13.97
N ALA A 23 -6.92 -24.47 -13.33
CA ALA A 23 -5.84 -24.22 -12.38
C ALA A 23 -6.22 -24.58 -10.93
N ASN A 24 -7.50 -24.88 -10.67
CA ASN A 24 -8.02 -25.25 -9.35
C ASN A 24 -7.68 -24.20 -8.27
N ILE A 25 -7.75 -22.91 -8.63
CA ILE A 25 -7.54 -21.78 -7.72
C ILE A 25 -8.90 -21.34 -7.20
N GLU A 26 -9.12 -21.54 -5.90
CA GLU A 26 -10.32 -21.07 -5.21
C GLU A 26 -10.20 -19.62 -4.73
N LEU A 27 -8.97 -19.17 -4.43
CA LEU A 27 -8.70 -17.87 -3.83
C LEU A 27 -7.40 -17.27 -4.37
N MET A 28 -7.45 -16.00 -4.75
CA MET A 28 -6.33 -15.25 -5.30
C MET A 28 -6.12 -13.96 -4.52
N PHE A 29 -4.95 -13.83 -3.89
CA PHE A 29 -4.56 -12.62 -3.18
C PHE A 29 -4.05 -11.62 -4.21
N ASN A 30 -4.80 -10.54 -4.42
CA ASN A 30 -4.46 -9.50 -5.38
C ASN A 30 -3.88 -8.27 -4.68
N ASP A 31 -2.68 -7.89 -5.11
CA ASP A 31 -1.98 -6.67 -4.70
C ASP A 31 -2.01 -5.69 -5.88
N PRO A 32 -2.95 -4.73 -5.91
CA PRO A 32 -3.10 -3.78 -7.00
C PRO A 32 -2.03 -2.68 -6.90
N TYR A 33 -0.78 -3.02 -7.21
CA TYR A 33 0.37 -2.11 -7.12
C TYR A 33 0.27 -0.87 -8.03
N TRP A 34 -0.74 -0.81 -8.91
CA TRP A 34 -1.04 0.33 -9.79
C TRP A 34 -2.14 1.27 -9.25
N ALA A 35 -2.86 0.86 -8.21
CA ALA A 35 -3.99 1.61 -7.63
C ALA A 35 -4.25 1.17 -6.18
N ARG A 36 -3.29 1.37 -5.28
CA ARG A 36 -3.30 0.77 -3.93
C ARG A 36 -4.47 1.21 -3.05
N LEU A 37 -5.00 2.40 -3.29
CA LEU A 37 -6.04 3.02 -2.45
C LEU A 37 -7.44 3.00 -3.09
N ASP A 38 -7.63 2.30 -4.22
CA ASP A 38 -8.96 2.17 -4.86
C ASP A 38 -9.85 1.11 -4.18
N PHE A 39 -9.24 0.15 -3.48
CA PHE A 39 -9.93 -0.90 -2.71
C PHE A 39 -11.01 -1.67 -3.48
N ARG A 40 -10.73 -1.97 -4.76
CA ARG A 40 -11.62 -2.75 -5.63
C ARG A 40 -11.12 -4.17 -5.84
N THR A 41 -12.06 -5.06 -6.12
CA THR A 41 -11.81 -6.45 -6.49
C THR A 41 -12.45 -6.71 -7.84
N ASP A 42 -11.66 -7.16 -8.82
CA ASP A 42 -12.14 -7.33 -10.20
C ASP A 42 -12.80 -8.69 -10.44
N TYR A 43 -12.49 -9.68 -9.61
CA TYR A 43 -12.93 -11.07 -9.79
C TYR A 43 -13.48 -11.66 -8.48
N PRO A 44 -14.51 -12.54 -8.54
CA PRO A 44 -15.08 -13.15 -7.33
C PRO A 44 -14.14 -14.05 -6.54
N PHE A 45 -13.12 -14.62 -7.18
CA PHE A 45 -12.05 -15.38 -6.50
C PHE A 45 -10.91 -14.48 -6.01
N GLY A 46 -10.99 -13.18 -6.26
CA GLY A 46 -10.00 -12.20 -5.81
C GLY A 46 -10.22 -11.80 -4.36
N VAL A 47 -9.13 -11.58 -3.64
CA VAL A 47 -9.13 -11.02 -2.29
C VAL A 47 -8.09 -9.92 -2.22
N LEU A 48 -8.46 -8.81 -1.61
CA LEU A 48 -7.63 -7.62 -1.58
C LEU A 48 -6.45 -7.78 -0.60
N VAL A 49 -5.27 -7.40 -1.06
CA VAL A 49 -4.08 -7.16 -0.25
C VAL A 49 -3.83 -5.67 -0.19
N PHE A 50 -3.83 -5.09 1.01
CA PHE A 50 -3.57 -3.66 1.18
C PHE A 50 -2.06 -3.39 1.13
N ASN A 51 -1.58 -2.96 -0.03
CA ASN A 51 -0.18 -2.60 -0.21
C ASN A 51 0.10 -1.21 0.34
N VAL A 52 0.96 -1.13 1.36
CA VAL A 52 1.28 0.10 2.10
C VAL A 52 2.66 0.67 1.76
N THR A 53 3.30 0.17 0.71
CA THR A 53 4.68 0.54 0.34
C THR A 53 4.85 2.04 0.15
N THR A 54 3.90 2.72 -0.47
CA THR A 54 3.99 4.18 -0.72
C THR A 54 3.74 5.00 0.55
N LEU A 55 2.99 4.45 1.51
CA LEU A 55 2.58 5.16 2.72
C LEU A 55 3.75 5.46 3.67
N VAL A 56 4.86 4.71 3.62
CA VAL A 56 6.02 5.08 4.48
C VAL A 56 6.65 6.41 4.08
N ARG A 57 6.37 6.92 2.87
CA ARG A 57 6.87 8.21 2.37
C ARG A 57 5.86 9.35 2.47
N GLY A 58 4.78 9.20 3.25
CA GLY A 58 3.72 10.21 3.34
C GLY A 58 4.08 11.53 4.03
N PHE A 59 5.35 11.93 4.12
CA PHE A 59 5.75 13.18 4.77
C PHE A 59 5.37 14.43 3.97
N HIS A 60 5.15 14.35 2.66
CA HIS A 60 4.72 15.48 1.84
C HIS A 60 3.97 15.00 0.59
N PRO A 61 2.95 15.73 0.08
CA PRO A 61 2.14 15.30 -1.08
C PRO A 61 2.95 15.11 -2.38
N SER A 62 4.11 15.75 -2.51
CA SER A 62 4.98 15.59 -3.69
C SER A 62 5.60 14.20 -3.82
N GLU A 63 5.49 13.34 -2.81
CA GLU A 63 6.03 11.97 -2.85
C GLU A 63 5.15 11.01 -3.69
N PHE A 64 3.97 11.47 -4.13
CA PHE A 64 3.00 10.65 -4.85
C PHE A 64 2.79 11.17 -6.27
N ALA A 65 2.89 10.27 -7.25
CA ALA A 65 2.70 10.58 -8.67
C ALA A 65 1.28 10.27 -9.19
N SER A 66 0.50 9.48 -8.45
CA SER A 66 -0.84 9.04 -8.83
C SER A 66 -1.82 9.24 -7.68
N PRO A 67 -3.01 9.83 -7.92
CA PRO A 67 -4.07 9.93 -6.92
C PRO A 67 -4.50 8.58 -6.32
N ALA A 68 -4.37 7.49 -7.09
CA ALA A 68 -4.75 6.14 -6.65
C ALA A 68 -3.79 5.52 -5.63
N ASP A 69 -2.62 6.14 -5.40
CA ASP A 69 -1.64 5.75 -4.40
C ASP A 69 -1.43 6.83 -3.31
N ASP A 70 -2.13 7.96 -3.41
CA ASP A 70 -1.89 9.18 -2.64
C ASP A 70 -2.82 9.32 -1.42
N PRO A 71 -2.29 9.22 -0.18
CA PRO A 71 -3.09 9.40 1.04
C PRO A 71 -3.59 10.83 1.23
N TYR A 72 -2.96 11.85 0.64
CA TYR A 72 -3.45 13.24 0.68
C TYR A 72 -4.69 13.39 -0.19
N HIS A 73 -4.70 12.76 -1.37
CA HIS A 73 -5.88 12.70 -2.22
C HIS A 73 -7.04 11.99 -1.52
N PHE A 74 -6.77 10.82 -0.93
CA PHE A 74 -7.75 10.09 -0.13
C PHE A 74 -8.33 10.93 1.01
N ALA A 75 -7.47 11.59 1.79
CA ALA A 75 -7.90 12.43 2.91
C ALA A 75 -8.78 13.59 2.44
N LYS A 76 -8.41 14.25 1.33
CA LYS A 76 -9.22 15.30 0.71
C LYS A 76 -10.61 14.80 0.32
N GLN A 77 -10.71 13.63 -0.32
CA GLN A 77 -12.00 13.05 -0.71
C GLN A 77 -12.89 12.74 0.50
N LYS A 78 -12.29 12.37 1.63
CA LYS A 78 -12.98 12.02 2.88
C LYS A 78 -13.12 13.21 3.84
N ALA A 79 -12.74 14.41 3.42
CA ALA A 79 -12.70 15.63 4.24
C ALA A 79 -11.94 15.46 5.57
N LEU A 80 -10.84 14.69 5.55
CA LEU A 80 -9.97 14.48 6.71
C LEU A 80 -8.87 15.55 6.76
N PRO A 81 -8.46 15.99 7.96
CA PRO A 81 -7.30 16.87 8.10
C PRO A 81 -6.01 16.18 7.65
N MET A 82 -5.02 16.96 7.23
CA MET A 82 -3.71 16.48 6.77
C MET A 82 -2.63 17.58 6.96
N GLY A 83 -2.67 18.29 8.10
CA GLY A 83 -1.76 19.40 8.39
C GLY A 83 -0.58 19.01 9.28
N THR A 84 -0.73 17.94 10.05
CA THR A 84 0.24 17.47 11.04
C THR A 84 0.56 15.99 10.88
N LEU A 85 1.63 15.54 11.53
CA LEU A 85 1.93 14.11 11.60
C LEU A 85 0.78 13.32 12.23
N ASP A 86 0.12 13.87 13.26
CA ASP A 86 -1.02 13.19 13.91
C ASP A 86 -2.21 13.02 12.96
N ASP A 87 -2.48 14.03 12.13
CA ASP A 87 -3.50 13.91 11.07
C ASP A 87 -3.15 12.78 10.10
N TYR A 88 -1.87 12.69 9.69
CA TYR A 88 -1.42 11.61 8.82
C TYR A 88 -1.60 10.22 9.46
N LEU A 89 -1.28 10.08 10.75
CA LEU A 89 -1.50 8.83 11.48
C LEU A 89 -2.99 8.47 11.56
N ALA A 90 -3.87 9.44 11.78
CA ALA A 90 -5.31 9.23 11.73
C ALA A 90 -5.80 8.81 10.32
N VAL A 91 -5.20 9.35 9.26
CA VAL A 91 -5.49 8.92 7.88
C VAL A 91 -5.00 7.51 7.61
N LEU A 92 -3.83 7.10 8.11
CA LEU A 92 -3.37 5.71 8.02
C LEU A 92 -4.33 4.74 8.72
N GLU A 93 -4.82 5.12 9.89
CA GLU A 93 -5.83 4.34 10.62
C GLU A 93 -7.13 4.22 9.82
N ARG A 94 -7.61 5.33 9.23
CA ARG A 94 -8.80 5.31 8.38
C ARG A 94 -8.60 4.46 7.13
N LEU A 95 -7.46 4.56 6.46
CA LEU A 95 -7.12 3.74 5.29
C LEU A 95 -7.13 2.25 5.63
N CYS A 96 -6.55 1.85 6.77
CA CYS A 96 -6.55 0.46 7.21
C CYS A 96 -7.99 -0.03 7.49
N GLY A 97 -8.81 0.80 8.14
CA GLY A 97 -10.23 0.51 8.35
C GLY A 97 -11.02 0.36 7.05
N GLU A 98 -10.80 1.26 6.09
CA GLU A 98 -11.46 1.21 4.77
C GLU A 98 -11.04 -0.03 3.99
N ALA A 99 -9.74 -0.32 3.93
CA ALA A 99 -9.24 -1.54 3.30
C ALA A 99 -9.88 -2.80 3.90
N LYS A 100 -9.94 -2.90 5.23
CA LYS A 100 -10.58 -4.03 5.93
C LYS A 100 -12.08 -4.11 5.61
N SER A 101 -12.79 -2.99 5.60
CA SER A 101 -14.23 -2.96 5.26
C SER A 101 -14.51 -3.36 3.80
N HIS A 102 -13.54 -3.20 2.90
CA HIS A 102 -13.59 -3.64 1.50
C HIS A 102 -13.00 -5.05 1.32
N GLY A 103 -12.83 -5.82 2.41
CA GLY A 103 -12.41 -7.22 2.34
C GLY A 103 -10.91 -7.45 2.23
N ALA A 104 -10.07 -6.45 2.54
CA ALA A 104 -8.63 -6.69 2.64
C ALA A 104 -8.32 -7.68 3.76
N VAL A 105 -7.55 -8.72 3.42
CA VAL A 105 -7.20 -9.80 4.38
C VAL A 105 -5.81 -9.65 4.96
N CYS A 106 -4.96 -8.79 4.39
CA CYS A 106 -3.62 -8.55 4.87
C CYS A 106 -3.05 -7.22 4.38
N LEU A 107 -1.97 -6.78 5.03
CA LEU A 107 -1.11 -5.71 4.59
C LEU A 107 0.08 -6.28 3.81
N LYS A 108 0.64 -5.51 2.89
CA LYS A 108 1.87 -5.88 2.16
C LYS A 108 2.79 -4.70 1.95
N THR A 109 4.09 -4.97 1.99
CA THR A 109 5.12 -3.99 1.60
C THR A 109 6.18 -4.61 0.69
N THR A 110 6.64 -3.85 -0.31
CA THR A 110 7.75 -4.18 -1.21
C THR A 110 8.93 -3.22 -1.06
N LEU A 111 9.10 -2.65 0.14
CA LEU A 111 10.15 -1.67 0.43
C LEU A 111 11.59 -2.18 0.24
N ALA A 112 11.81 -3.50 0.25
CA ALA A 112 13.12 -4.08 -0.03
C ALA A 112 13.69 -3.70 -1.41
N TYR A 113 12.84 -3.27 -2.35
CA TYR A 113 13.29 -2.73 -3.65
C TYR A 113 13.84 -1.31 -3.57
N GLN A 114 13.50 -0.56 -2.52
CA GLN A 114 13.78 0.87 -2.42
C GLN A 114 14.85 1.18 -1.38
N ARG A 115 15.00 0.33 -0.36
CA ARG A 115 15.93 0.53 0.75
C ARG A 115 16.12 -0.75 1.57
N THR A 116 17.04 -0.70 2.52
CA THR A 116 17.28 -1.80 3.46
C THR A 116 16.07 -2.03 4.37
N LEU A 117 15.88 -3.27 4.82
CA LEU A 117 14.84 -3.66 5.79
C LEU A 117 15.22 -3.37 7.25
N ARG A 118 16.22 -2.51 7.48
CA ARG A 118 16.61 -2.08 8.82
C ARG A 118 15.75 -0.88 9.23
N PHE A 119 14.70 -1.18 10.00
CA PHE A 119 13.80 -0.19 10.58
C PHE A 119 14.11 0.03 12.05
N GLU A 120 14.57 1.23 12.40
CA GLU A 120 14.82 1.63 13.78
C GLU A 120 13.51 2.05 14.45
N ASN A 121 13.40 1.86 15.77
CA ASN A 121 12.26 2.40 16.52
C ASN A 121 12.50 3.89 16.80
N VAL A 122 12.04 4.73 15.86
CA VAL A 122 12.30 6.18 15.85
C VAL A 122 11.29 6.92 16.74
N PRO A 123 11.71 7.88 17.59
CA PRO A 123 10.79 8.74 18.33
C PRO A 123 9.93 9.62 17.41
N LYS A 124 8.66 9.83 17.79
CA LYS A 124 7.68 10.61 17.01
C LYS A 124 8.17 12.02 16.70
N GLU A 125 8.92 12.64 17.61
CA GLU A 125 9.43 14.01 17.48
C GLU A 125 10.36 14.15 16.28
N LYS A 126 11.12 13.10 15.93
CA LYS A 126 12.00 13.11 14.76
C LYS A 126 11.18 13.07 13.47
N ALA A 127 10.17 12.19 13.39
CA ALA A 127 9.28 12.12 12.24
C ALA A 127 8.45 13.41 12.08
N ALA A 128 8.03 14.03 13.19
CA ALA A 128 7.26 15.28 13.17
C ALA A 128 8.05 16.44 12.55
N ARG A 129 9.38 16.47 12.71
CA ARG A 129 10.27 17.47 12.08
C ARG A 129 10.43 17.29 10.56
N VAL A 130 9.99 16.16 10.02
CA VAL A 130 10.08 15.81 8.60
C VAL A 130 8.76 16.07 7.89
N PHE A 131 7.64 15.82 8.57
CA PHE A 131 6.31 16.02 8.01
C PHE A 131 6.09 17.45 7.50
N GLY A 132 5.48 17.59 6.33
CA GLY A 132 5.21 18.85 5.64
C GLY A 132 6.40 19.44 4.85
N ARG A 133 7.60 18.87 4.95
CA ARG A 133 8.80 19.38 4.25
C ARG A 133 9.04 18.62 2.96
N ARG A 134 9.48 19.30 1.91
CA ARG A 134 9.80 18.66 0.63
C ARG A 134 11.07 17.84 0.76
N ARG A 135 11.19 16.77 -0.03
CA ARG A 135 12.40 15.93 -0.09
C ARG A 135 13.69 16.70 -0.32
N SER A 136 13.66 17.78 -1.10
CA SER A 136 14.83 18.65 -1.36
C SER A 136 15.36 19.36 -0.11
N GLU A 137 14.57 19.45 0.96
CA GLU A 137 14.92 20.10 2.22
C GLU A 137 15.42 19.08 3.26
N LEU A 138 15.41 17.79 2.94
CA LEU A 138 15.63 16.70 3.88
C LEU A 138 16.91 15.94 3.52
N THR A 139 17.62 15.50 4.55
CA THR A 139 18.71 14.53 4.37
C THR A 139 18.15 13.13 4.21
N GLU A 140 18.93 12.22 3.62
CA GLU A 140 18.54 10.80 3.52
C GLU A 140 18.26 10.19 4.90
N GLY A 141 19.03 10.57 5.93
CA GLY A 141 18.80 10.14 7.31
C GLY A 141 17.47 10.63 7.89
N GLN A 142 17.05 11.87 7.57
CA GLN A 142 15.75 12.39 7.99
C GLN A 142 14.59 11.67 7.31
N VAL A 143 14.71 11.42 5.99
CA VAL A 143 13.73 10.62 5.25
C VAL A 143 13.65 9.21 5.83
N LYS A 144 14.80 8.60 6.10
CA LYS A 144 14.87 7.26 6.70
C LYS A 144 14.18 7.23 8.06
N ASP A 145 14.45 8.21 8.93
CA ASP A 145 13.85 8.30 10.26
C ASP A 145 12.32 8.39 10.18
N PHE A 146 11.77 9.14 9.22
CA PHE A 146 10.33 9.21 8.98
C PHE A 146 9.77 7.88 8.47
N GLU A 147 10.37 7.29 7.44
CA GLU A 147 9.94 6.03 6.87
C GLU A 147 9.95 4.89 7.91
N ASP A 148 10.96 4.86 8.79
CA ASP A 148 11.08 3.91 9.90
C ASP A 148 9.95 4.11 10.90
N PHE A 149 9.71 5.35 11.33
CA PHE A 149 8.62 5.67 12.23
C PHE A 149 7.26 5.19 11.67
N ILE A 150 6.98 5.48 10.41
CA ILE A 150 5.71 5.07 9.77
C ILE A 150 5.63 3.54 9.63
N MET A 151 6.73 2.86 9.31
CA MET A 151 6.73 1.39 9.25
C MET A 151 6.32 0.78 10.59
N TRP A 152 6.84 1.28 11.73
CA TRP A 152 6.42 0.83 13.06
C TRP A 152 4.92 1.09 13.30
N ARG A 153 4.39 2.25 12.90
CA ARG A 153 2.95 2.55 13.03
C ARG A 153 2.08 1.63 12.17
N LEU A 154 2.54 1.26 10.98
CA LEU A 154 1.85 0.30 10.10
C LEU A 154 1.83 -1.11 10.70
N VAL A 155 2.90 -1.54 11.36
CA VAL A 155 2.95 -2.83 12.09
C VAL A 155 2.00 -2.81 13.29
N GLU A 156 1.93 -1.71 14.03
CA GLU A 156 0.94 -1.57 15.12
C GLU A 156 -0.49 -1.60 14.60
N LEU A 157 -0.77 -0.93 13.47
CA LEU A 157 -2.06 -1.00 12.78
C LEU A 157 -2.40 -2.42 12.33
N SER A 158 -1.43 -3.15 11.76
CA SER A 158 -1.63 -4.54 11.35
C SER A 158 -2.07 -5.41 12.53
N ALA A 159 -1.40 -5.26 13.67
CA ALA A 159 -1.74 -5.96 14.91
C ALA A 159 -3.13 -5.56 15.43
N ARG A 160 -3.44 -4.26 15.51
CA ARG A 160 -4.75 -3.76 15.98
C ARG A 160 -5.92 -4.27 15.14
N HIS A 161 -5.73 -4.35 13.82
CA HIS A 161 -6.77 -4.82 12.91
C HIS A 161 -6.80 -6.34 12.70
N ALA A 162 -5.88 -7.09 13.35
CA ALA A 162 -5.67 -8.52 13.15
C ALA A 162 -5.45 -8.88 11.66
N LEU A 163 -4.73 -8.01 10.94
CA LEU A 163 -4.34 -8.23 9.55
C LEU A 163 -2.89 -8.72 9.53
N PRO A 164 -2.61 -9.93 9.01
CA PRO A 164 -1.23 -10.36 8.73
C PRO A 164 -0.50 -9.33 7.88
N PHE A 165 0.80 -9.16 8.12
CA PHE A 165 1.64 -8.24 7.34
C PHE A 165 2.67 -9.02 6.54
N GLN A 166 2.49 -9.07 5.22
CA GLN A 166 3.44 -9.65 4.29
C GLN A 166 4.59 -8.66 4.02
N ILE A 167 5.79 -9.00 4.47
CA ILE A 167 7.01 -8.22 4.19
C ILE A 167 7.75 -8.91 3.05
N HIS A 168 7.79 -8.27 1.88
CA HIS A 168 8.61 -8.77 0.79
C HIS A 168 10.08 -8.49 1.09
N THR A 169 10.89 -9.54 1.20
CA THR A 169 12.30 -9.46 1.57
C THR A 169 13.28 -9.61 0.41
N GLY A 170 12.79 -10.07 -0.75
CA GLY A 170 13.60 -10.23 -1.95
C GLY A 170 13.92 -8.90 -2.62
N GLN A 171 15.03 -8.88 -3.38
CA GLN A 171 15.27 -7.83 -4.36
C GLN A 171 14.75 -8.32 -5.72
N ALA A 172 13.91 -7.53 -6.38
CA ALA A 172 13.78 -7.59 -7.82
C ALA A 172 14.98 -6.83 -8.36
N ARG A 173 15.90 -7.52 -9.03
CA ARG A 173 16.77 -6.83 -10.00
C ARG A 173 15.84 -6.28 -11.07
N ILE A 174 15.47 -5.00 -10.94
CA ILE A 174 15.01 -4.23 -12.09
C ILE A 174 16.30 -3.91 -12.85
N GLN A 175 16.71 -4.81 -13.74
CA GLN A 175 17.65 -4.50 -14.82
C GLN A 175 16.92 -3.78 -15.93
#